data_AF-A0A3S0QUJ7-F1
#
_entry.id   AF-A0A3S0QUJ7-F1
#
_cell.length_a   1.000
_cell.length_b   1.000
_cell.length_c   1.000
_cell.angle_alpha   90.00
_cell.angle_beta   90.00
_cell.angle_gamma   90.00
#
_symmetry.space_group_name_H-M   'P 1'
#
loop_
_entity.id
_entity.type
_entity.pdbx_description
1 polymer ?
#
loop_
_entity_poly.entity_id
_entity_poly.type
_entity_poly.pdbx_seq_one_letter_code
_entity_poly.pdbx_strand_id
1 'polypeptide(L)'
;MRILLWGFLIAGGLAVSVLLGWIDHPREFRLDPAITAELDHLKLMRNGIGGAPPEVDFALGQPYETDSYNLSQGKRLYTWFGCPTCHGDGRGAAGPSFLDGWWLYGPEMVSIVASIRDGRPHGMPAFQNRMTIEQIWQLAGYVQTIGAYSAKVAAPGRDDAKHTRPSENRAPATIIFDEGPVGVHPEQGPEP
;
A
#
# COMPACT_ATOMS: atom_id res chain seq x y z
N MET A 1 -50.26 18.82 -45.75
CA MET A 1 -49.95 17.40 -45.41
C MET A 1 -48.46 17.05 -45.42
N ARG A 2 -47.60 17.63 -46.27
CA ARG A 2 -46.16 17.28 -46.37
C ARG A 2 -45.30 17.68 -45.15
N ILE A 3 -45.62 18.75 -44.41
CA ILE A 3 -44.80 19.24 -43.28
C ILE A 3 -44.89 18.32 -42.05
N LEU A 4 -46.07 17.76 -41.77
CA LEU A 4 -46.26 16.80 -40.67
C LEU A 4 -45.52 15.47 -40.92
N LEU A 5 -45.36 15.07 -42.18
CA LEU A 5 -44.66 13.84 -42.56
C LEU A 5 -43.15 13.92 -42.27
N TRP A 6 -42.55 15.09 -42.45
CA TRP A 6 -41.12 15.31 -42.15
C TRP A 6 -40.84 15.38 -40.65
N GLY A 7 -41.75 15.97 -39.86
CA GLY A 7 -41.63 16.00 -38.40
C GLY A 7 -41.61 14.61 -37.77
N PHE A 8 -42.46 13.69 -38.27
CA PHE A 8 -42.48 12.30 -37.82
C PHE A 8 -41.21 11.52 -38.20
N LEU A 9 -40.64 11.77 -39.38
CA LEU A 9 -39.39 11.13 -39.80
C LEU A 9 -38.20 11.58 -38.96
N ILE A 10 -38.11 12.86 -38.61
CA ILE A 10 -37.04 13.40 -37.77
C ILE A 10 -37.16 12.88 -36.33
N ALA A 11 -38.38 12.89 -35.77
CA ALA A 11 -38.62 12.36 -34.42
C ALA A 11 -38.36 10.84 -34.33
N GLY A 12 -38.75 10.08 -35.36
CA GLY A 12 -38.46 8.65 -35.46
C GLY A 12 -36.96 8.36 -35.55
N GLY A 13 -36.21 9.14 -36.35
CA GLY A 13 -34.75 9.03 -36.46
C GLY A 13 -34.04 9.28 -35.14
N LEU A 14 -34.43 10.33 -34.41
CA LEU A 14 -33.86 10.66 -33.10
C LEU A 14 -34.14 9.57 -32.05
N ALA A 15 -35.36 9.01 -32.04
CA ALA A 15 -35.70 7.94 -31.11
C ALA A 15 -34.87 6.66 -31.36
N VAL A 16 -34.61 6.31 -32.63
CA VAL A 16 -33.76 5.17 -33.00
C VAL A 16 -32.30 5.38 -32.59
N SER A 17 -31.76 6.60 -32.76
CA SER A 17 -30.40 6.91 -32.33
C SER A 17 -30.23 6.84 -30.81
N VAL A 18 -31.24 7.28 -30.03
CA VAL A 18 -31.22 7.17 -28.56
C VAL A 18 -31.31 5.70 -28.12
N LEU A 19 -32.17 4.90 -28.76
CA LEU A 19 -32.28 3.47 -28.47
C LEU A 19 -31.00 2.71 -28.80
N LEU A 20 -30.34 3.01 -29.93
CA LEU A 20 -29.07 2.39 -30.31
C LEU A 20 -27.92 2.80 -29.37
N GLY A 21 -27.91 4.05 -28.88
CA GLY A 21 -26.94 4.52 -27.90
C GLY A 21 -27.12 3.91 -26.49
N TRP A 22 -28.30 3.37 -26.18
CA TRP A 22 -28.60 2.66 -24.92
C TRP A 22 -28.19 1.20 -24.92
N ILE A 23 -27.89 0.62 -26.08
CA ILE A 23 -27.34 -0.73 -26.19
C ILE A 23 -25.84 -0.62 -25.90
N ASP A 24 -25.51 -0.53 -24.61
CA ASP A 24 -24.14 -0.49 -24.11
C ASP A 24 -23.44 -1.80 -24.53
N HIS A 25 -22.49 -1.70 -25.46
CA HIS A 25 -21.66 -2.84 -25.83
C HIS A 25 -20.80 -3.22 -24.62
N PRO A 26 -20.73 -4.51 -24.23
CA PRO A 26 -19.84 -4.93 -23.17
C PRO A 26 -18.41 -4.57 -23.60
N ARG A 27 -17.80 -3.62 -22.89
CA ARG A 27 -16.40 -3.25 -23.08
C ARG A 27 -15.55 -4.39 -22.53
N GLU A 28 -15.27 -5.38 -23.37
CA GLU A 28 -14.23 -6.37 -23.07
C GLU A 28 -12.88 -5.65 -23.07
N PHE A 29 -12.23 -5.63 -21.91
CA PHE A 29 -10.92 -5.06 -21.73
C PHE A 29 -9.90 -5.94 -22.47
N ARG A 30 -9.55 -5.56 -23.69
CA ARG A 30 -8.49 -6.20 -24.48
C ARG A 30 -7.16 -5.51 -24.15
N LEU A 31 -6.32 -6.19 -23.39
CA LEU A 31 -4.94 -5.77 -23.14
C LEU A 31 -4.15 -5.76 -24.47
N ASP A 32 -3.25 -4.80 -24.60
CA ASP A 32 -2.34 -4.71 -25.74
C ASP A 32 -1.46 -5.98 -25.80
N PRO A 33 -1.29 -6.62 -26.98
CA PRO A 33 -0.47 -7.82 -27.12
C PRO A 33 0.98 -7.65 -26.60
N ALA A 34 1.55 -6.45 -26.68
CA ALA A 34 2.88 -6.17 -26.14
C ALA A 34 2.91 -6.27 -24.60
N ILE A 35 1.84 -5.82 -23.92
CA ILE A 35 1.70 -5.93 -22.46
C ILE A 35 1.55 -7.41 -22.07
N THR A 36 0.79 -8.19 -22.85
CA THR A 36 0.62 -9.64 -22.57
C THR A 36 1.91 -10.44 -22.76
N ALA A 37 2.76 -10.05 -23.71
CA ALA A 37 4.05 -10.72 -23.93
C ALA A 37 5.04 -10.44 -22.78
N GLU A 38 5.07 -9.21 -22.26
CA GLU A 38 5.93 -8.85 -21.13
C GLU A 38 5.51 -9.56 -19.83
N LEU A 39 4.20 -9.75 -19.62
CA LEU A 39 3.63 -10.51 -18.49
C LEU A 39 4.15 -11.96 -18.42
N ASP A 40 4.45 -12.59 -19.55
CA ASP A 40 5.02 -13.95 -19.57
C ASP A 40 6.51 -13.98 -19.21
N HIS A 41 7.23 -12.87 -19.38
CA HIS A 41 8.67 -12.76 -19.06
C HIS A 41 8.95 -12.42 -17.59
N LEU A 42 7.98 -11.87 -16.87
CA LEU A 42 8.12 -11.44 -15.47
C LEU A 42 8.02 -12.59 -14.43
N LYS A 43 7.77 -13.83 -14.87
CA LYS A 43 7.52 -15.00 -13.99
C LYS A 43 8.73 -15.57 -13.24
N LEU A 44 9.91 -14.94 -13.24
CA LEU A 44 11.14 -15.56 -12.73
C LEU A 44 11.92 -14.68 -11.74
N MET A 45 11.32 -14.35 -10.60
CA MET A 45 12.07 -14.04 -9.38
C MET A 45 12.34 -15.34 -8.61
N ARG A 46 13.62 -15.64 -8.34
CA ARG A 46 14.09 -16.89 -7.74
C ARG A 46 13.77 -17.05 -6.24
N ASN A 47 13.30 -15.99 -5.60
CA ASN A 47 13.00 -15.98 -4.17
C ASN A 47 11.49 -16.19 -4.01
N GLY A 48 11.09 -17.45 -3.83
CA GLY A 48 9.70 -17.91 -3.78
C GLY A 48 8.91 -17.39 -2.57
N ILE A 49 8.68 -16.08 -2.52
CA ILE A 49 7.58 -15.51 -1.74
C ILE A 49 6.36 -15.73 -2.62
N GLY A 50 5.59 -16.79 -2.35
CA GLY A 50 4.27 -17.09 -2.95
C GLY A 50 3.22 -15.98 -2.81
N GLY A 51 3.53 -14.81 -3.35
CA GLY A 51 2.82 -13.57 -3.13
C GLY A 51 3.63 -12.39 -3.63
N ALA A 52 4.24 -12.53 -4.80
CA ALA A 52 4.77 -11.39 -5.53
C ALA A 52 3.68 -10.30 -5.59
N PRO A 53 4.08 -9.03 -5.53
CA PRO A 53 3.11 -7.96 -5.61
C PRO A 53 2.37 -8.04 -6.96
N PRO A 54 1.13 -7.52 -7.06
CA PRO A 54 0.40 -7.42 -8.31
C PRO A 54 1.28 -6.70 -9.32
N GLU A 55 1.48 -7.35 -10.48
CA GLU A 55 2.32 -6.78 -11.52
C GLU A 55 1.76 -5.43 -12.01
N VAL A 56 0.45 -5.21 -11.88
CA VAL A 56 -0.21 -3.95 -12.24
C VAL A 56 0.28 -2.75 -11.43
N ASP A 57 0.47 -2.88 -10.12
CA ASP A 57 0.89 -1.75 -9.27
C ASP A 57 2.36 -1.41 -9.52
N PHE A 58 3.18 -2.42 -9.79
CA PHE A 58 4.56 -2.23 -10.20
C PHE A 58 4.66 -1.64 -11.61
N ALA A 59 3.84 -2.10 -12.55
CA ALA A 59 3.79 -1.56 -13.91
C ALA A 59 3.29 -0.11 -13.95
N LEU A 60 2.37 0.26 -13.06
CA LEU A 60 1.87 1.62 -12.90
C LEU A 60 2.79 2.52 -12.04
N GLY A 61 3.88 1.98 -11.51
CA GLY A 61 4.82 2.71 -10.66
C GLY A 61 4.17 3.22 -9.37
N GLN A 62 3.17 2.51 -8.83
CA GLN A 62 2.48 2.83 -7.59
C GLN A 62 2.94 1.88 -6.48
N PRO A 63 4.13 2.06 -5.88
CA PRO A 63 4.57 1.16 -4.83
C PRO A 63 3.76 1.40 -3.55
N TYR A 64 3.55 0.33 -2.78
CA TYR A 64 2.71 0.31 -1.57
C TYR A 64 3.11 1.29 -0.48
N GLU A 65 4.38 1.68 -0.48
CA GLU A 65 4.98 2.64 0.44
C GLU A 65 4.83 4.12 0.00
N THR A 66 4.37 4.41 -1.23
CA THR A 66 4.23 5.78 -1.73
C THR A 66 2.86 6.13 -2.28
N ASP A 67 1.94 5.18 -2.43
CA ASP A 67 0.57 5.51 -2.80
C ASP A 67 -0.30 5.79 -1.57
N SER A 68 -1.00 6.92 -1.58
CA SER A 68 -1.85 7.36 -0.46
C SER A 68 -3.02 6.42 -0.18
N TYR A 69 -3.57 5.78 -1.22
CA TYR A 69 -4.65 4.81 -1.06
C TYR A 69 -4.14 3.56 -0.36
N ASN A 70 -3.03 2.98 -0.83
CA ASN A 70 -2.38 1.81 -0.25
C ASN A 70 -1.96 2.04 1.20
N LEU A 71 -1.37 3.19 1.51
CA LEU A 71 -1.01 3.56 2.89
C LEU A 71 -2.22 3.71 3.80
N SER A 72 -3.33 4.25 3.28
CA SER A 72 -4.58 4.39 4.04
C SER A 72 -5.23 3.02 4.30
N GLN A 73 -5.20 2.11 3.32
CA GLN A 73 -5.63 0.73 3.54
C GLN A 73 -4.73 0.03 4.57
N GLY A 74 -3.41 0.17 4.45
CA GLY A 74 -2.45 -0.38 5.40
C GLY A 74 -2.69 0.09 6.84
N LYS A 75 -2.98 1.38 7.06
CA LYS A 75 -3.32 1.92 8.39
C LYS A 75 -4.60 1.27 8.96
N ARG A 76 -5.62 1.08 8.12
CA ARG A 76 -6.88 0.41 8.54
C ARG A 76 -6.62 -1.04 8.91
N LEU A 77 -5.87 -1.77 8.07
CA LEU A 77 -5.50 -3.16 8.29
C LEU A 77 -4.68 -3.32 9.58
N TYR A 78 -3.73 -2.41 9.83
CA TYR A 78 -2.93 -2.41 11.06
C TYR A 78 -3.83 -2.45 12.30
N THR A 79 -4.86 -1.61 12.33
CA THR A 79 -5.81 -1.56 13.45
C THR A 79 -6.71 -2.79 13.49
N TRP A 80 -7.28 -3.18 12.36
CA TRP A 80 -8.25 -4.28 12.27
C TRP A 80 -7.69 -5.64 12.63
N PHE A 81 -6.42 -5.89 12.30
CA PHE A 81 -5.76 -7.16 12.58
C PHE A 81 -5.01 -7.18 13.91
N GLY A 82 -5.21 -6.16 14.76
CA GLY A 82 -4.71 -6.14 16.13
C GLY A 82 -3.20 -5.96 16.25
N CYS A 83 -2.54 -5.45 15.19
CA CYS A 83 -1.11 -5.13 15.24
C CYS A 83 -0.73 -4.18 16.40
N PRO A 84 -1.55 -3.15 16.73
CA PRO A 84 -1.26 -2.27 17.87
C PRO A 84 -1.18 -2.96 19.22
N THR A 85 -1.80 -4.13 19.40
CA THR A 85 -1.76 -4.84 20.67
C THR A 85 -0.33 -5.23 21.07
N CYS A 86 0.51 -5.57 20.09
CA CYS A 86 1.89 -5.94 20.33
C CYS A 86 2.88 -4.82 19.97
N HIS A 87 2.60 -4.07 18.89
CA HIS A 87 3.54 -3.06 18.36
C HIS A 87 3.16 -1.62 18.72
N GLY A 88 2.05 -1.41 19.43
CA GLY A 88 1.55 -0.08 19.76
C GLY A 88 1.23 0.73 18.51
N ASP A 89 1.49 2.03 18.55
CA ASP A 89 1.48 2.92 17.39
C ASP A 89 2.77 2.81 16.53
N GLY A 90 3.58 1.78 16.75
CA GLY A 90 4.90 1.60 16.15
C GLY A 90 6.05 1.71 17.15
N ARG A 91 5.78 2.17 18.38
CA ARG A 91 6.77 2.28 19.46
C ARG A 91 7.21 0.94 20.04
N GLY A 92 6.48 -0.13 19.76
CA GLY A 92 6.68 -1.42 20.41
C GLY A 92 5.97 -1.52 21.77
N ALA A 93 5.65 -2.75 22.17
CA ALA A 93 5.10 -3.08 23.49
C ALA A 93 5.49 -4.52 23.83
N ALA A 94 4.63 -5.50 23.52
CA ALA A 94 4.98 -6.91 23.60
C ALA A 94 5.83 -7.37 22.40
N GLY A 95 5.71 -6.68 21.27
CA GLY A 95 6.55 -6.84 20.08
C GLY A 95 7.53 -5.68 19.90
N PRO A 96 8.51 -5.82 18.99
CA PRO A 96 9.55 -4.83 18.75
C PRO A 96 8.99 -3.49 18.27
N SER A 97 9.79 -2.43 18.48
CA SER A 97 9.55 -1.12 17.89
C SER A 97 9.84 -1.15 16.39
N PHE A 98 9.20 -0.25 15.66
CA PHE A 98 9.60 0.09 14.29
C PHE A 98 10.35 1.44 14.26
N LEU A 99 10.40 2.17 15.37
CA LEU A 99 10.89 3.55 15.44
C LEU A 99 12.32 3.69 15.97
N ASP A 100 12.87 2.65 16.59
CA ASP A 100 14.30 2.56 16.91
C ASP A 100 15.17 2.39 15.65
N GLY A 101 14.49 2.01 14.55
CA GLY A 101 15.00 1.64 13.24
C GLY A 101 16.00 0.50 13.26
N TRP A 102 15.84 -0.34 14.27
CA TRP A 102 16.43 -1.65 14.31
C TRP A 102 15.47 -2.68 13.73
N TRP A 103 15.83 -3.31 12.61
CA TRP A 103 14.97 -4.28 11.93
C TRP A 103 15.60 -5.66 11.93
N LEU A 104 15.22 -6.51 12.90
CA LEU A 104 15.74 -7.88 13.06
C LEU A 104 15.74 -8.71 11.76
N TYR A 105 14.72 -8.55 10.92
CA TYR A 105 14.54 -9.27 9.66
C TYR A 105 14.80 -8.40 8.42
N GLY A 106 15.30 -7.19 8.61
CA GLY A 106 15.56 -6.18 7.58
C GLY A 106 14.38 -5.22 7.33
N PRO A 107 14.66 -3.95 6.99
CA PRO A 107 13.66 -2.91 6.71
C PRO A 107 13.07 -2.98 5.29
N GLU A 108 13.59 -3.89 4.46
CA GLU A 108 13.18 -4.05 3.08
C GLU A 108 11.71 -4.48 2.99
N MET A 109 10.99 -3.95 2.00
CA MET A 109 9.55 -4.22 1.84
C MET A 109 9.26 -5.74 1.80
N VAL A 110 10.09 -6.46 1.07
CA VAL A 110 10.02 -7.91 0.91
C VAL A 110 10.18 -8.64 2.25
N SER A 111 11.05 -8.16 3.12
CA SER A 111 11.26 -8.70 4.47
C SER A 111 10.07 -8.45 5.39
N ILE A 112 9.46 -7.26 5.31
CA ILE A 112 8.27 -6.90 6.09
C ILE A 112 7.09 -7.77 5.65
N VAL A 113 6.86 -7.90 4.35
CA VAL A 113 5.83 -8.77 3.76
C VAL A 113 6.01 -10.22 4.23
N ALA A 114 7.22 -10.76 4.14
CA ALA A 114 7.49 -12.13 4.60
C ALA A 114 7.19 -12.29 6.10
N SER A 115 7.55 -11.31 6.92
CA SER A 115 7.29 -11.34 8.37
C SER A 115 5.79 -11.33 8.69
N ILE A 116 5.00 -10.53 7.97
CA ILE A 116 3.53 -10.48 8.15
C ILE A 116 2.89 -11.76 7.63
N ARG A 117 3.27 -12.20 6.42
CA ARG A 117 2.67 -13.36 5.76
C ARG A 117 2.91 -14.64 6.55
N ASP A 118 4.17 -14.91 6.86
CA ASP A 118 4.62 -16.18 7.44
C ASP A 118 4.68 -16.15 8.97
N GLY A 119 4.54 -14.96 9.58
CA GLY A 119 4.74 -14.75 11.00
C GLY A 119 6.21 -14.82 11.40
N ARG A 120 6.49 -14.65 12.69
CA ARG A 120 7.84 -14.80 13.25
C ARG A 120 7.80 -15.58 14.57
N PRO A 121 8.89 -16.32 14.90
CA PRO A 121 9.02 -16.95 16.21
C PRO A 121 8.83 -15.94 17.35
N HIS A 122 8.48 -16.43 18.54
CA HIS A 122 8.24 -15.62 19.75
C HIS A 122 6.93 -14.80 19.75
N GLY A 123 5.91 -15.26 19.02
CA GLY A 123 4.52 -14.82 19.24
C GLY A 123 3.92 -13.90 18.16
N MET A 124 4.64 -13.61 17.07
CA MET A 124 4.05 -12.93 15.92
C MET A 124 3.32 -13.95 15.01
N PRO A 125 1.98 -13.89 14.90
CA PRO A 125 1.22 -14.87 14.14
C PRO A 125 1.40 -14.69 12.62
N ALA A 126 1.18 -15.76 11.86
CA ALA A 126 1.13 -15.72 10.40
C ALA A 126 -0.22 -15.20 9.89
N PHE A 127 -0.20 -14.29 8.92
CA PHE A 127 -1.42 -13.68 8.36
C PHE A 127 -1.79 -14.17 6.94
N GLN A 128 -0.99 -15.06 6.33
CA GLN A 128 -1.25 -15.59 4.98
C GLN A 128 -2.66 -16.17 4.75
N ASN A 129 -3.28 -16.72 5.80
CA ASN A 129 -4.63 -17.31 5.71
C ASN A 129 -5.74 -16.36 6.18
N ARG A 130 -5.40 -15.11 6.53
CA ARG A 130 -6.33 -14.11 7.08
C ARG A 130 -6.42 -12.84 6.23
N MET A 131 -5.44 -12.60 5.39
CA MET A 131 -5.35 -11.45 4.50
C MET A 131 -5.07 -11.92 3.09
N THR A 132 -5.56 -11.18 2.10
CA THR A 132 -5.08 -11.35 0.72
C THR A 132 -3.64 -10.87 0.62
N ILE A 133 -2.92 -11.33 -0.41
CA ILE A 133 -1.55 -10.88 -0.61
C ILE A 133 -1.46 -9.36 -0.78
N GLU A 134 -2.40 -8.78 -1.50
CA GLU A 134 -2.58 -7.34 -1.69
C GLU A 134 -2.64 -6.60 -0.35
N GLN A 135 -3.47 -7.08 0.57
CA GLN A 135 -3.61 -6.48 1.90
C GLN A 135 -2.30 -6.57 2.70
N ILE A 136 -1.54 -7.66 2.55
CA ILE A 136 -0.24 -7.82 3.21
C ILE A 136 0.74 -6.78 2.69
N TRP A 137 0.78 -6.53 1.37
CA TRP A 137 1.63 -5.50 0.78
C TRP A 137 1.21 -4.08 1.22
N GLN A 138 -0.08 -3.77 1.22
CA GLN A 138 -0.60 -2.50 1.73
C GLN A 138 -0.22 -2.27 3.20
N LEU A 139 -0.36 -3.32 4.04
CA LEU A 139 0.03 -3.28 5.44
C LEU A 139 1.54 -3.09 5.62
N ALA A 140 2.35 -3.82 4.83
CA ALA A 140 3.80 -3.69 4.84
C ALA A 140 4.25 -2.27 4.41
N GLY A 141 3.61 -1.71 3.39
CA GLY A 141 3.77 -0.31 2.96
C GLY A 141 3.58 0.65 4.12
N TYR A 142 2.45 0.54 4.83
CA TYR A 142 2.19 1.36 6.01
C TYR A 142 3.22 1.17 7.13
N VAL A 143 3.55 -0.07 7.49
CA VAL A 143 4.56 -0.37 8.53
C VAL A 143 5.93 0.21 8.18
N GLN A 144 6.33 0.13 6.91
CA GLN A 144 7.57 0.74 6.44
C GLN A 144 7.54 2.26 6.60
N THR A 145 6.40 2.92 6.36
CA THR A 145 6.31 4.37 6.61
C THR A 145 6.48 4.71 8.08
N ILE A 146 6.08 3.83 9.01
CA ILE A 146 6.24 4.06 10.47
C ILE A 146 7.71 4.22 10.81
N GLY A 147 8.55 3.27 10.40
CA GLY A 147 9.97 3.22 10.76
C GLY A 147 10.95 3.78 9.73
N ALA A 148 10.47 4.38 8.64
CA ALA A 148 11.35 5.01 7.66
C ALA A 148 12.06 6.22 8.28
N TYR A 149 13.40 6.20 8.25
CA TYR A 149 14.25 7.32 8.69
C TYR A 149 14.17 8.56 7.78
N SER A 150 13.65 8.41 6.56
CA SER A 150 13.38 9.52 5.64
C SER A 150 11.89 9.55 5.29
N ALA A 151 11.33 10.76 5.19
CA ALA A 151 9.94 10.95 4.80
C ALA A 151 9.73 10.41 3.38
N LYS A 152 8.91 9.36 3.23
CA LYS A 152 8.46 8.90 1.91
C LYS A 152 7.43 9.89 1.33
N VAL A 153 7.41 10.00 0.01
CA VAL A 153 6.72 11.07 -0.76
C VAL A 153 5.21 11.13 -0.52
N ALA A 154 4.58 10.03 -0.09
CA ALA A 154 3.21 10.06 0.42
C ALA A 154 3.19 9.95 1.93
N ALA A 155 2.65 10.99 2.57
CA ALA A 155 2.18 10.86 3.93
C ALA A 155 1.00 9.88 3.93
N PRO A 156 1.02 8.79 4.72
CA PRO A 156 -0.22 8.12 5.10
C PRO A 156 -1.17 9.17 5.71
N GLY A 157 -2.45 8.85 5.90
CA GLY A 157 -3.31 9.61 6.81
C GLY A 157 -2.85 9.48 8.27
N ARG A 158 -1.55 9.69 8.54
CA ARG A 158 -0.87 9.66 9.84
C ARG A 158 -1.26 10.95 10.57
N ASP A 159 -1.48 10.85 11.87
CA ASP A 159 -1.58 12.03 12.70
C ASP A 159 -0.17 12.61 12.89
N ASP A 160 0.19 13.63 12.11
CA ASP A 160 1.52 14.28 12.06
C ASP A 160 2.01 14.85 13.40
N ALA A 161 1.17 14.83 14.44
CA ALA A 161 1.51 15.27 15.78
C ALA A 161 2.50 14.33 16.52
N LYS A 162 2.83 13.16 15.97
CA LYS A 162 3.50 12.07 16.71
C LYS A 162 4.85 11.63 16.16
N HIS A 163 5.54 12.48 15.39
CA HIS A 163 6.92 12.19 14.99
C HIS A 163 7.90 12.38 16.17
N THR A 164 8.93 11.53 16.25
CA THR A 164 10.08 11.71 17.19
C THR A 164 11.02 12.84 16.75
N ARG A 165 10.87 13.38 15.54
CA ARG A 165 11.53 14.60 15.09
C ARG A 165 10.51 15.48 14.34
N PRO A 166 10.48 16.80 14.59
CA PRO A 166 9.62 17.71 13.84
C PRO A 166 9.86 17.57 12.34
N SER A 167 8.81 17.78 11.53
CA SER A 167 8.98 17.89 10.08
C SER A 167 10.04 18.94 9.77
N GLU A 168 10.94 18.60 8.84
CA GLU A 168 12.09 19.43 8.43
C GLU A 168 11.66 20.85 8.04
N ASN A 169 10.41 20.98 7.59
CA ASN A 169 9.79 22.23 7.15
C ASN A 169 9.23 23.10 8.29
N ARG A 170 9.41 22.75 9.57
CA ARG A 170 8.84 23.50 10.72
C ARG A 170 9.85 23.92 11.81
N ALA A 171 11.13 23.61 11.74
CA ALA A 171 12.05 23.98 12.84
C ALA A 171 12.65 25.40 12.69
N PRO A 172 12.80 26.14 13.81
CA PRO A 172 14.13 26.57 14.20
C PRO A 172 14.66 25.64 15.29
N ALA A 173 15.90 25.19 15.07
CA ALA A 173 16.63 24.24 15.87
C ALA A 173 16.89 24.73 17.31
N THR A 174 17.13 23.75 18.20
CA THR A 174 17.91 23.86 19.46
C THR A 174 17.16 23.69 20.78
N ILE A 175 15.82 23.76 20.88
CA ILE A 175 15.14 23.71 22.20
C ILE A 175 14.30 22.45 22.52
N ILE A 176 14.25 21.42 21.65
CA ILE A 176 13.43 20.19 21.89
C ILE A 176 14.24 18.90 21.67
N PHE A 177 15.56 18.92 21.92
CA PHE A 177 16.44 17.77 21.66
C PHE A 177 17.00 17.14 22.94
N ASP A 178 16.19 17.05 24.00
CA ASP A 178 16.61 16.38 25.25
C ASP A 178 15.68 15.22 25.68
N GLU A 179 14.92 14.65 24.74
CA GLU A 179 14.68 13.21 24.80
C GLU A 179 15.81 12.54 24.01
N GLY A 180 16.83 12.08 24.74
CA GLY A 180 17.93 11.30 24.18
C GLY A 180 17.42 10.12 23.34
N PRO A 181 18.26 9.59 22.43
CA PRO A 181 17.86 8.51 21.53
C PRO A 181 17.21 7.38 22.33
N VAL A 182 16.05 6.91 21.86
CA VAL A 182 15.42 5.68 22.37
C VAL A 182 16.52 4.63 22.43
N GLY A 183 16.72 4.04 23.60
CA GLY A 183 17.87 3.19 23.86
C GLY A 183 18.02 2.16 22.76
N VAL A 184 19.19 2.12 22.12
CA VAL A 184 19.56 1.04 21.22
C VAL A 184 19.45 -0.27 22.00
N HIS A 185 18.69 -1.22 21.47
CA HIS A 185 18.57 -2.57 21.99
C HIS A 185 19.49 -3.49 21.18
N PRO A 186 20.80 -3.54 21.50
CA PRO A 186 21.80 -4.30 20.72
C PRO A 186 21.48 -5.80 20.66
N GLU A 187 20.62 -6.30 21.54
CA GLU A 187 20.11 -7.67 21.53
C GLU A 187 19.14 -8.00 20.38
N GLN A 188 18.65 -7.04 19.61
CA GLN A 188 17.49 -7.26 18.73
C GLN A 188 17.78 -7.71 17.29
N GLY A 189 19.01 -8.02 16.82
CA GLY A 189 19.30 -8.31 15.39
C GLY A 189 20.63 -7.77 14.81
N PRO A 190 20.75 -7.55 13.49
CA PRO A 190 21.93 -6.92 12.90
C PRO A 190 21.81 -5.39 12.84
N GLU A 191 22.91 -4.70 13.17
CA GLU A 191 23.09 -3.25 12.96
C GLU A 191 22.91 -2.86 11.47
N PRO A 192 22.36 -1.68 11.16
CA PRO A 192 22.11 -1.21 9.80
C PRO A 192 23.37 -1.04 8.95
#